data_AF-A0A9C9NI45-F1
#
_entry.id   AF-A0A9C9NI45-F1
#
_cell.length_a   1.000
_cell.length_b   1.000
_cell.length_c   1.000
_cell.angle_alpha   90.00
_cell.angle_beta   90.00
_cell.angle_gamma   90.00
#
_symmetry.space_group_name_H-M   'P 1'
#
loop_
_entity.id
_entity.type
_entity.pdbx_description
1 polymer ?
#
loop_
_entity_poly.entity_id
_entity_poly.type
_entity_poly.pdbx_seq_one_letter_code
_entity_poly.pdbx_strand_id
1 'polypeptide(L)'
;MREIEGIEQALDILKSHWQELEEQFDRKNHRFLMLMSADHDAIGRVLRAHLVVESFLSTFLSSSLGVEDLESLRLSVFQKASLLPKKGSSASFVRPGILQLNAVRNKLGHQIEHRVKAHEISAISEVLQVARPKVQFDEPIDAIEAFAPVACAFLSGSTPELEEMFTEAFHHISTHNPENT
;
A
#
# COMPACT_ATOMS: atom_id res chain seq x y z
N MET A 1 40.33 -9.53 -17.55
CA MET A 1 39.16 -8.74 -17.98
C MET A 1 38.84 -9.23 -19.38
N ARG A 2 37.66 -9.82 -19.64
CA ARG A 2 37.35 -10.33 -20.99
C ARG A 2 37.25 -9.13 -21.92
N GLU A 3 38.16 -9.03 -22.89
CA GLU A 3 38.03 -8.09 -24.01
C GLU A 3 36.74 -8.43 -24.73
N ILE A 4 35.86 -7.44 -24.87
CA ILE A 4 34.60 -7.62 -25.57
C ILE A 4 34.96 -7.72 -27.06
N GLU A 5 34.89 -8.93 -27.61
CA GLU A 5 35.19 -9.20 -29.02
C GLU A 5 34.33 -8.29 -29.93
N GLY A 6 34.97 -7.61 -30.88
CA GLY A 6 34.30 -6.70 -31.82
C GLY A 6 34.05 -5.27 -31.32
N ILE A 7 34.49 -4.90 -30.10
CA ILE A 7 34.27 -3.55 -29.56
C ILE A 7 34.93 -2.44 -30.39
N GLU A 8 36.12 -2.68 -30.94
CA GLU A 8 36.83 -1.68 -31.76
C GLU A 8 36.09 -1.38 -33.07
N GLN A 9 35.56 -2.42 -33.73
CA GLN A 9 34.75 -2.28 -34.95
C GLN A 9 33.43 -1.57 -34.66
N ALA A 10 32.79 -1.85 -33.52
CA ALA A 10 31.61 -1.12 -33.09
C ALA A 10 31.91 0.36 -32.81
N LEU A 11 33.02 0.67 -32.12
CA LEU A 11 33.44 2.03 -31.83
C LEU A 11 33.73 2.84 -33.11
N ASP A 12 34.36 2.23 -34.11
CA ASP A 12 34.63 2.91 -35.39
C ASP A 12 33.35 3.27 -36.16
N ILE A 13 32.32 2.43 -36.10
CA ILE A 13 31.00 2.74 -36.69
C ILE A 13 30.31 3.87 -35.92
N LEU A 14 30.40 3.84 -34.59
CA LEU A 14 29.71 4.80 -33.71
C LEU A 14 30.39 6.18 -33.68
N LYS A 15 31.70 6.27 -33.96
CA LYS A 15 32.46 7.54 -33.97
C LYS A 15 31.80 8.64 -34.81
N SER A 16 31.26 8.29 -35.98
CA SER A 16 30.62 9.25 -36.89
C SER A 16 29.28 9.79 -36.36
N HIS A 17 28.68 9.12 -35.38
CA HIS A 17 27.41 9.49 -34.75
C HIS A 17 27.58 9.84 -33.27
N TRP A 18 28.83 9.96 -32.79
CA TRP A 18 29.12 10.03 -31.36
C TRP A 18 28.44 11.20 -30.66
N GLN A 19 28.44 12.38 -31.30
CA GLN A 19 27.78 13.57 -30.77
C GLN A 19 26.27 13.38 -30.62
N GLU A 20 25.60 12.78 -31.61
CA GLU A 20 24.15 12.50 -31.52
C GLU A 20 23.84 11.46 -30.43
N LEU A 21 24.69 10.44 -30.30
CA LEU A 21 24.58 9.43 -29.24
C LEU A 21 24.77 10.05 -27.86
N GLU A 22 25.75 10.93 -27.69
CA GLU A 22 26.03 11.65 -26.46
C GLU A 22 24.83 12.53 -26.06
N GLU A 23 24.28 13.31 -26.99
CA GLU A 23 23.08 14.11 -26.73
C GLU A 23 21.84 13.25 -26.38
N GLN A 24 21.71 12.06 -26.97
CA GLN A 24 20.64 11.12 -26.57
C GLN A 24 20.89 10.50 -25.19
N PHE A 25 22.13 10.14 -24.88
CA PHE A 25 22.52 9.60 -23.59
C PHE A 25 22.34 10.62 -22.47
N ASP A 26 22.73 11.87 -22.70
CA ASP A 26 22.54 12.94 -21.72
C ASP A 26 21.07 13.18 -21.42
N ARG A 27 20.20 13.20 -22.44
CA ARG A 27 18.75 13.30 -22.24
C ARG A 27 18.18 12.13 -21.43
N LYS A 28 18.61 10.90 -21.73
CA LYS A 28 18.18 9.70 -20.98
C LYS A 28 18.72 9.71 -19.56
N ASN A 29 19.97 10.09 -19.37
CA ASN A 29 20.62 10.18 -18.07
C ASN A 29 19.96 11.27 -17.20
N HIS A 30 19.60 12.42 -17.79
CA HIS A 30 18.86 13.46 -17.09
C HIS A 30 17.50 12.94 -16.59
N ARG A 31 16.75 12.21 -17.43
CA ARG A 31 15.48 11.57 -17.00
C ARG A 31 15.72 10.53 -15.90
N PHE A 32 16.77 9.72 -16.01
CA PHE A 32 17.13 8.74 -14.98
C PHE A 32 17.43 9.42 -13.64
N LEU A 33 18.27 10.46 -13.64
CA LEU A 33 18.62 11.22 -12.44
C LEU A 33 17.40 11.89 -11.82
N MET A 34 16.49 12.46 -12.64
CA MET A 34 15.23 13.00 -12.15
C MET A 34 14.40 11.94 -11.39
N LEU A 35 14.22 10.76 -11.98
CA LEU A 35 13.46 9.67 -11.36
C LEU A 35 14.12 9.17 -10.07
N MET A 36 15.45 9.02 -10.08
CA MET A 36 16.23 8.60 -8.90
C MET A 36 16.29 9.66 -7.80
N SER A 37 16.07 10.93 -8.13
CA SER A 37 16.02 12.02 -7.15
C SER A 37 14.64 12.22 -6.52
N ALA A 38 13.60 11.52 -7.01
CA ALA A 38 12.27 11.57 -6.41
C ALA A 38 12.34 11.15 -4.93
N ASP A 39 11.45 11.67 -4.10
CA ASP A 39 11.40 11.30 -2.70
C ASP A 39 10.87 9.86 -2.54
N HIS A 40 11.75 8.94 -2.17
CA HIS A 40 11.44 7.51 -2.02
C HIS A 40 10.91 7.16 -0.63
N ASP A 41 10.95 8.09 0.33
CA ASP A 41 10.57 7.82 1.72
C ASP A 41 9.09 7.41 1.82
N ALA A 42 8.23 8.07 1.03
CA ALA A 42 6.81 7.75 0.93
C ALA A 42 6.55 6.27 0.57
N ILE A 43 7.31 5.72 -0.37
CA ILE A 43 7.16 4.32 -0.81
C ILE A 43 7.49 3.39 0.36
N GLY A 44 8.61 3.63 1.05
CA GLY A 44 9.04 2.83 2.18
C GLY A 44 8.06 2.87 3.35
N ARG A 45 7.55 4.07 3.69
CA ARG A 45 6.58 4.28 4.78
C ARG A 45 5.26 3.58 4.52
N VAL A 46 4.70 3.75 3.31
CA VAL A 46 3.45 3.07 2.92
C VAL A 46 3.62 1.56 2.83
N LEU A 47 4.74 1.08 2.25
CA LEU A 47 5.02 -0.35 2.18
C LEU A 47 5.13 -0.98 3.57
N ARG A 48 5.80 -0.31 4.52
CA ARG A 48 5.90 -0.76 5.90
C ARG A 48 4.53 -0.87 6.56
N ALA A 49 3.70 0.18 6.47
CA ALA A 49 2.34 0.17 6.99
C ALA A 49 1.52 -0.99 6.40
N HIS A 50 1.63 -1.19 5.08
CA HIS A 50 0.97 -2.28 4.36
C HIS A 50 1.38 -3.67 4.86
N LEU A 51 2.68 -3.95 4.97
CA LEU A 51 3.19 -5.26 5.40
C LEU A 51 2.76 -5.61 6.84
N VAL A 52 2.77 -4.62 7.74
CA VAL A 52 2.32 -4.82 9.13
C VAL A 52 0.82 -5.14 9.17
N VAL A 53 0.00 -4.36 8.45
CA VAL A 53 -1.45 -4.60 8.38
C VAL A 53 -1.76 -5.96 7.74
N GLU A 54 -1.05 -6.33 6.67
CA GLU A 54 -1.22 -7.64 6.02
C GLU A 54 -0.92 -8.79 6.97
N SER A 55 0.14 -8.68 7.78
CA SER A 55 0.48 -9.72 8.76
C SER A 55 -0.67 -9.97 9.74
N PHE A 56 -1.28 -8.91 10.27
CA PHE A 56 -2.44 -9.03 11.18
C PHE A 56 -3.68 -9.54 10.45
N LEU A 57 -3.88 -9.13 9.20
CA LEU A 57 -4.97 -9.60 8.36
C LEU A 57 -4.88 -11.11 8.10
N SER A 58 -3.69 -11.63 7.77
CA SER A 58 -3.46 -13.07 7.62
C SER A 58 -3.84 -13.81 8.91
N THR A 59 -3.35 -13.36 10.07
CA THR A 59 -3.66 -13.98 11.37
C THR A 59 -5.16 -13.96 11.66
N PHE A 60 -5.83 -12.81 11.48
CA PHE A 60 -7.27 -12.68 11.67
C PHE A 60 -8.04 -13.67 10.79
N LEU A 61 -7.70 -13.74 9.49
CA LEU A 61 -8.39 -14.62 8.55
C LEU A 61 -8.19 -16.10 8.88
N SER A 62 -6.96 -16.52 9.21
CA SER A 62 -6.69 -17.88 9.65
C SER A 62 -7.55 -18.29 10.86
N SER A 63 -7.64 -17.43 11.87
CA SER A 63 -8.48 -17.67 13.05
C SER A 63 -9.97 -17.66 12.72
N SER A 64 -10.44 -16.69 11.95
CA SER A 64 -11.87 -16.52 11.62
C SER A 64 -12.44 -17.60 10.68
N LEU A 65 -11.61 -18.14 9.78
CA LEU A 65 -11.99 -19.15 8.80
C LEU A 65 -11.65 -20.58 9.24
N GLY A 66 -10.91 -20.75 10.33
CA GLY A 66 -10.42 -22.05 10.78
C GLY A 66 -9.43 -22.70 9.81
N VAL A 67 -8.64 -21.91 9.09
CA VAL A 67 -7.66 -22.39 8.11
C VAL A 67 -6.26 -22.25 8.70
N GLU A 68 -5.61 -23.38 9.01
CA GLU A 68 -4.26 -23.42 9.58
C GLU A 68 -3.19 -22.84 8.65
N ASP A 69 -3.28 -23.10 7.33
CA ASP A 69 -2.31 -22.62 6.33
C ASP A 69 -2.96 -21.76 5.24
N LEU A 70 -3.28 -20.52 5.59
CA LEU A 70 -3.81 -19.52 4.65
C LEU A 70 -2.77 -19.12 3.58
N GLU A 71 -1.47 -19.23 3.90
CA GLU A 71 -0.39 -18.83 2.99
C GLU A 71 -0.28 -19.78 1.78
N SER A 72 -0.62 -21.06 1.95
CA SER A 72 -0.73 -22.02 0.83
C SER A 72 -1.71 -21.58 -0.27
N LEU A 73 -2.72 -20.78 0.08
CA LEU A 73 -3.73 -20.28 -0.86
C LEU A 73 -3.21 -19.14 -1.75
N ARG A 74 -2.04 -18.57 -1.44
CA ARG A 74 -1.37 -17.49 -2.20
C ARG A 74 -2.31 -16.33 -2.55
N LEU A 75 -3.18 -15.97 -1.60
CA LEU A 75 -4.10 -14.86 -1.77
C LEU A 75 -3.34 -13.53 -1.77
N SER A 76 -3.65 -12.68 -2.74
CA SER A 76 -3.22 -11.28 -2.71
C SER A 76 -3.87 -10.53 -1.53
N VAL A 77 -3.27 -9.43 -1.10
CA VAL A 77 -3.83 -8.59 -0.01
C VAL A 77 -5.23 -8.11 -0.33
N PHE A 78 -5.50 -7.77 -1.59
CA PHE A 78 -6.85 -7.40 -2.03
C PHE A 78 -7.85 -8.54 -1.83
N GLN A 79 -7.47 -9.78 -2.16
CA GLN A 79 -8.32 -10.96 -1.93
C GLN A 79 -8.50 -11.21 -0.43
N LYS A 80 -7.44 -11.15 0.37
CA LYS A 80 -7.51 -11.26 1.84
C LYS A 80 -8.47 -10.21 2.43
N ALA A 81 -8.30 -8.94 2.09
CA ALA A 81 -9.15 -7.85 2.58
C ALA A 81 -10.61 -7.97 2.10
N SER A 82 -10.84 -8.60 0.94
CA SER A 82 -12.19 -8.87 0.44
C SER A 82 -12.92 -9.97 1.20
N LEU A 83 -12.19 -10.85 1.91
CA LEU A 83 -12.76 -11.87 2.80
C LEU A 83 -13.20 -11.32 4.16
N LEU A 84 -12.77 -10.11 4.53
CA LEU A 84 -13.22 -9.48 5.76
C LEU A 84 -14.75 -9.29 5.76
N PRO A 85 -15.42 -9.49 6.91
CA PRO A 85 -16.85 -9.23 7.03
C PRO A 85 -17.21 -7.81 6.60
N LYS A 86 -18.36 -7.64 5.94
CA LYS A 86 -18.86 -6.31 5.53
C LYS A 86 -19.64 -5.58 6.63
N LYS A 87 -20.04 -6.30 7.68
CA LYS A 87 -20.86 -5.82 8.80
C LYS A 87 -20.65 -6.71 10.03
N GLY A 88 -21.06 -6.23 11.20
CA GLY A 88 -21.18 -7.02 12.43
C GLY A 88 -19.86 -7.58 12.98
N SER A 89 -18.72 -6.96 12.64
CA SER A 89 -17.41 -7.33 13.16
C SER A 89 -16.54 -6.09 13.28
N SER A 90 -15.68 -6.03 14.30
CA SER A 90 -14.64 -4.99 14.44
C SER A 90 -13.82 -4.84 13.14
N ALA A 91 -13.48 -5.95 12.49
CA ALA A 91 -12.73 -5.94 11.24
C ALA A 91 -13.48 -5.28 10.07
N SER A 92 -14.82 -5.26 10.11
CA SER A 92 -15.63 -4.60 9.08
C SER A 92 -15.43 -3.08 9.06
N PHE A 93 -15.11 -2.47 10.21
CA PHE A 93 -14.88 -1.04 10.35
C PHE A 93 -13.62 -0.56 9.62
N VAL A 94 -12.54 -1.36 9.68
CA VAL A 94 -11.23 -0.97 9.09
C VAL A 94 -11.04 -1.48 7.66
N ARG A 95 -11.91 -2.39 7.19
CA ARG A 95 -11.84 -3.01 5.85
C ARG A 95 -11.70 -1.99 4.71
N PRO A 96 -12.52 -0.92 4.61
CA PRO A 96 -12.36 0.07 3.53
C PRO A 96 -10.99 0.76 3.52
N GLY A 97 -10.45 1.08 4.70
CA GLY A 97 -9.13 1.69 4.84
C GLY A 97 -8.00 0.74 4.42
N ILE A 98 -8.11 -0.56 4.71
CA ILE A 98 -7.15 -1.58 4.26
C ILE A 98 -7.14 -1.68 2.72
N LEU A 99 -8.32 -1.60 2.08
CA LEU A 99 -8.43 -1.60 0.61
C LEU A 99 -7.76 -0.36 0.00
N GLN A 100 -7.98 0.83 0.57
CA GLN A 100 -7.30 2.06 0.13
C GLN A 100 -5.79 1.99 0.34
N LEU A 101 -5.32 1.48 1.49
CA LEU A 101 -3.89 1.28 1.75
C LEU A 101 -3.25 0.41 0.66
N ASN A 102 -3.90 -0.69 0.27
CA ASN A 102 -3.41 -1.54 -0.82
C ASN A 102 -3.42 -0.81 -2.18
N ALA A 103 -4.46 -0.02 -2.47
CA ALA A 103 -4.53 0.77 -3.70
C ALA A 103 -3.41 1.82 -3.79
N VAL A 104 -3.18 2.58 -2.71
CA VAL A 104 -2.09 3.56 -2.61
C VAL A 104 -0.73 2.88 -2.73
N ARG A 105 -0.53 1.75 -2.03
CA ARG A 105 0.70 0.95 -2.15
C ARG A 105 0.97 0.53 -3.59
N ASN A 106 -0.06 0.07 -4.31
CA ASN A 106 0.09 -0.34 -5.70
C ASN A 106 0.43 0.86 -6.61
N LYS A 107 -0.20 2.02 -6.42
CA LYS A 107 0.16 3.24 -7.16
C LYS A 107 1.62 3.62 -6.93
N LEU A 108 2.07 3.70 -5.68
CA LEU A 108 3.45 4.01 -5.32
C LEU A 108 4.46 2.97 -5.83
N GLY A 109 4.09 1.68 -5.83
CA GLY A 109 4.94 0.60 -6.34
C GLY A 109 5.10 0.59 -7.87
N HIS A 110 4.20 1.26 -8.60
CA HIS A 110 4.22 1.33 -10.06
C HIS A 110 4.54 2.72 -10.62
N GLN A 111 4.44 3.77 -9.81
CA GLN A 111 4.58 5.17 -10.22
C GLN A 111 5.50 5.92 -9.24
N ILE A 112 6.79 6.01 -9.58
CA ILE A 112 7.82 6.61 -8.72
C ILE A 112 7.63 8.11 -8.43
N GLU A 113 6.93 8.83 -9.30
CA GLU A 113 6.63 10.27 -9.15
C GLU A 113 5.27 10.51 -8.46
N HIS A 114 4.54 9.44 -8.08
CA HIS A 114 3.21 9.57 -7.49
C HIS A 114 3.29 10.17 -6.08
N ARG A 115 2.44 11.17 -5.84
CA ARG A 115 2.21 11.75 -4.51
C ARG A 115 0.81 11.39 -4.06
N VAL A 116 0.71 10.79 -2.87
CA VAL A 116 -0.56 10.38 -2.27
C VAL A 116 -1.42 11.61 -2.03
N LYS A 117 -2.66 11.59 -2.54
CA LYS A 117 -3.62 12.68 -2.38
C LYS A 117 -4.62 12.34 -1.28
N ALA A 118 -5.13 13.38 -0.60
CA ALA A 118 -6.08 13.21 0.52
C ALA A 118 -7.33 12.38 0.15
N HIS A 119 -7.86 12.50 -1.07
CA HIS A 119 -9.03 11.73 -1.50
C HIS A 119 -8.75 10.23 -1.67
N GLU A 120 -7.49 9.83 -1.90
CA GLU A 120 -7.10 8.43 -2.06
C GLU A 120 -7.12 7.66 -0.72
N ILE A 121 -7.22 8.40 0.39
CA ILE A 121 -7.21 7.88 1.77
C ILE A 121 -8.45 8.31 2.56
N SER A 122 -9.57 8.61 1.88
CA SER A 122 -10.80 9.08 2.54
C SER A 122 -11.33 8.12 3.61
N ALA A 123 -11.38 6.83 3.33
CA ALA A 123 -11.85 5.82 4.27
C ALA A 123 -10.86 5.58 5.42
N ILE A 124 -9.56 5.71 5.15
CA ILE A 124 -8.53 5.75 6.21
C ILE A 124 -8.81 6.94 7.16
N SER A 125 -9.12 8.10 6.57
CA SER A 125 -9.40 9.33 7.33
C SER A 125 -10.68 9.20 8.17
N GLU A 126 -11.74 8.58 7.63
CA GLU A 126 -12.98 8.30 8.35
C GLU A 126 -12.75 7.41 9.58
N VAL A 127 -11.95 6.34 9.44
CA VAL A 127 -11.57 5.48 10.57
C VAL A 127 -10.80 6.27 11.64
N LEU A 128 -9.85 7.12 11.21
CA LEU A 128 -9.05 7.92 12.13
C LEU A 128 -9.85 9.01 12.84
N GLN A 129 -10.87 9.59 12.22
CA GLN A 129 -11.75 10.57 12.87
C GLN A 129 -12.48 9.94 14.07
N VAL A 130 -12.82 8.66 14.00
CA VAL A 130 -13.45 7.94 15.11
C VAL A 130 -12.41 7.47 16.13
N ALA A 131 -11.31 6.85 15.67
CA ALA A 131 -10.33 6.23 16.56
C ALA A 131 -9.37 7.24 17.22
N ARG A 132 -9.14 8.39 16.58
CA ARG A 132 -8.20 9.44 17.01
C ARG A 132 -8.78 10.85 16.75
N PRO A 133 -9.95 11.21 17.32
CA PRO A 133 -10.70 12.43 16.98
C PRO A 133 -9.96 13.74 17.27
N LYS A 134 -8.91 13.72 18.09
CA LYS A 134 -8.14 14.90 18.50
C LYS A 134 -6.86 15.11 17.69
N VAL A 135 -6.57 14.21 16.75
CA VAL A 135 -5.34 14.26 15.95
C VAL A 135 -5.67 14.72 14.55
N GLN A 136 -4.97 15.74 14.07
CA GLN A 136 -4.97 16.15 12.68
C GLN A 136 -3.65 15.71 12.04
N PHE A 137 -3.73 15.32 10.77
CA PHE A 137 -2.59 14.87 9.99
C PHE A 137 -2.39 15.85 8.84
N ASP A 138 -1.21 16.46 8.77
CA ASP A 138 -0.90 17.44 7.74
C ASP A 138 -0.63 16.75 6.39
N GLU A 139 0.00 15.56 6.41
CA GLU A 139 0.31 14.78 5.21
C GLU A 139 -0.47 13.45 5.17
N PRO A 140 -0.96 13.01 3.99
CA PRO A 140 -1.67 11.74 3.83
C PRO A 140 -0.87 10.51 4.28
N ILE A 141 0.46 10.56 4.17
CA ILE A 141 1.34 9.46 4.59
C ILE A 141 1.31 9.30 6.12
N ASP A 142 1.24 10.41 6.87
CA ASP A 142 1.15 10.36 8.34
C ASP A 142 -0.17 9.73 8.79
N ALA A 143 -1.26 10.02 8.08
CA ALA A 143 -2.55 9.37 8.30
C ALA A 143 -2.48 7.85 8.01
N ILE A 144 -1.85 7.43 6.91
CA ILE A 144 -1.63 6.01 6.61
C ILE A 144 -0.88 5.31 7.76
N GLU A 145 0.19 5.91 8.26
CA GLU A 145 0.97 5.33 9.36
C GLU A 145 0.21 5.30 10.68
N ALA A 146 -0.59 6.32 10.96
CA ALA A 146 -1.45 6.35 12.15
C ALA A 146 -2.62 5.35 12.06
N PHE A 147 -3.06 5.04 10.84
CA PHE A 147 -4.10 4.05 10.58
C PHE A 147 -3.62 2.63 10.81
N ALA A 148 -2.39 2.29 10.43
CA ALA A 148 -1.84 0.94 10.60
C ALA A 148 -2.05 0.32 12.00
N PRO A 149 -1.67 0.98 13.13
CA PRO A 149 -1.91 0.44 14.46
C PRO A 149 -3.40 0.36 14.83
N VAL A 150 -4.25 1.25 14.29
CA VAL A 150 -5.70 1.17 14.47
C VAL A 150 -6.24 -0.07 13.76
N ALA A 151 -5.89 -0.26 12.48
CA ALA A 151 -6.28 -1.45 11.72
C ALA A 151 -5.84 -2.74 12.42
N CYS A 152 -4.59 -2.81 12.87
CA CYS A 152 -4.08 -3.95 13.64
C CYS A 152 -4.90 -4.19 14.91
N ALA A 153 -5.23 -3.15 15.70
CA ALA A 153 -6.03 -3.30 16.90
C ALA A 153 -7.43 -3.86 16.61
N PHE A 154 -8.10 -3.41 15.55
CA PHE A 154 -9.41 -3.95 15.15
C PHE A 154 -9.32 -5.37 14.56
N LEU A 155 -8.18 -5.76 13.99
CA LEU A 155 -7.91 -7.12 13.48
C LEU A 155 -7.46 -8.11 14.56
N SER A 156 -6.91 -7.65 15.69
CA SER A 156 -6.46 -8.55 16.78
C SER A 156 -7.59 -9.22 17.55
N GLY A 157 -8.86 -8.93 17.21
CA GLY A 157 -10.01 -9.41 17.95
C GLY A 157 -10.25 -8.62 19.23
N SER A 158 -11.44 -8.82 19.79
CA SER A 158 -11.90 -8.20 21.03
C SER A 158 -12.12 -9.30 22.08
N THR A 159 -12.28 -8.97 23.36
CA THR A 159 -12.87 -9.96 24.28
C THR A 159 -14.28 -10.31 23.80
N PRO A 160 -14.84 -11.50 24.12
CA PRO A 160 -16.18 -11.88 23.69
C PRO A 160 -17.25 -10.82 24.00
N GLU A 161 -17.13 -10.14 25.14
CA GLU A 161 -18.03 -9.06 25.55
C GLU A 161 -17.91 -7.83 24.63
N LEU A 162 -16.70 -7.50 24.20
CA LEU A 162 -16.46 -6.42 23.23
C LEU A 162 -16.89 -6.81 21.82
N GLU A 163 -16.80 -8.10 21.44
CA GLU A 163 -17.33 -8.59 20.16
C GLU A 163 -18.86 -8.53 20.10
N GLU A 164 -19.56 -8.86 21.19
CA GLU A 164 -21.01 -8.66 21.29
C GLU A 164 -21.38 -7.18 21.17
N MET A 165 -20.68 -6.31 21.91
CA MET A 165 -20.86 -4.85 21.79
C MET A 165 -20.60 -4.34 20.38
N PHE A 166 -19.57 -4.85 19.69
CA PHE A 166 -19.30 -4.48 18.31
C PHE A 166 -20.35 -5.01 17.35
N THR A 167 -20.86 -6.22 17.56
CA THR A 167 -21.94 -6.78 16.75
C THR A 167 -23.19 -5.93 16.88
N GLU A 168 -23.53 -5.50 18.09
CA GLU A 168 -24.66 -4.60 18.36
C GLU A 168 -24.43 -3.20 17.76
N ALA A 169 -23.28 -2.57 18.03
CA ALA A 169 -22.95 -1.22 17.56
C ALA A 169 -22.81 -1.13 16.03
N PHE A 170 -22.23 -2.14 15.39
CA PHE A 170 -22.04 -2.20 13.93
C PHE A 170 -23.18 -2.92 13.21
N HIS A 171 -24.25 -3.33 13.89
CA HIS A 171 -25.38 -4.04 13.28
C HIS A 171 -26.02 -3.25 12.12
N HIS A 172 -26.07 -1.92 12.26
CA HIS A 172 -26.63 -1.00 11.25
C HIS A 172 -25.59 -0.42 10.29
N ILE A 173 -24.30 -0.74 10.49
CA ILE A 173 -23.20 -0.21 9.68
C ILE A 173 -22.88 -1.22 8.58
N SER A 174 -22.97 -0.76 7.33
CA SER A 174 -22.57 -1.52 6.15
C SER A 174 -21.43 -0.78 5.48
N THR A 175 -20.30 -1.46 5.27
CA THR A 175 -19.18 -0.88 4.52
C THR A 175 -19.24 -1.25 3.04
N HIS A 176 -19.00 -0.27 2.18
CA HIS A 176 -18.89 -0.45 0.74
C HIS A 176 -17.41 -0.45 0.32
N ASN A 177 -17.12 -1.00 -0.86
CA ASN A 177 -15.79 -0.84 -1.43
C ASN A 177 -15.61 0.63 -1.81
N PRO A 178 -14.47 1.26 -1.48
CA PRO A 178 -14.18 2.60 -1.98
C PRO A 178 -14.17 2.59 -3.51
N GLU A 179 -14.71 3.64 -4.14
CA GLU A 179 -14.67 3.77 -5.60
C GLU A 179 -13.21 3.86 -6.06
N ASN A 180 -12.81 2.97 -6.98
CA ASN A 180 -11.48 3.02 -7.59
C ASN A 180 -11.38 4.31 -8.43
N THR A 181 -10.77 5.35 -7.87
CA THR A 181 -10.34 6.56 -8.59
C THR A 181 -8.82 6.67 -8.58
#